data_AF-A0A8T8X9G8-F1
#
_entry.id   AF-A0A8T8X9G8-F1
#
_cell.length_a   1.000
_cell.length_b   1.000
_cell.length_c   1.000
_cell.angle_alpha   90.00
_cell.angle_beta   90.00
_cell.angle_gamma   90.00
#
_symmetry.space_group_name_H-M   'P 1'
#
loop_
_entity.id
_entity.type
_entity.pdbx_description
1 polymer ?
#
loop_
_entity_poly.entity_id
_entity_poly.type
_entity_poly.pdbx_seq_one_letter_code
_entity_poly.pdbx_strand_id
1 'polypeptide(L)'
;MPSLSDSPPPVPPPVPVDTHPNRSVGLKEQRALPDPTRLAPEDAYYTSSLPRARPTSAHFDDSMRVLNPNAVAALRSPPAVPGAGGGRKEVQKLRGSSRRRRRKGAWKKLLWVKQSYPDNYTDTETFLDHLQRNPRVRPYDFWPLVADSTVIVQHVCSVAIFVCCFVGIVQGRVSPVSVVCWGSVGTALGWIFWDSWILREHVESAQRLSTVKSAFLIYFSLLALSPILKSLTKSTASDSIWAMSCWLLIMNIFSFDYGSGEGAGATKFPASLSTNAAVMASTVLASRLPSTTHVFSLMLFSMEVFGLFPIFRRQLRHVSWTGHILLTLALVLVAGGAVGITLRGGWAAFVVGSILGSILTALTMGGCSWWLISLQKYKNVVTGPWDPARPIIRRHWD
;
A
#
# COMPACT_ATOMS: atom_id res chain seq x y z
N MET A 1 16.33 -35.87 -22.61
CA MET A 1 17.26 -34.71 -22.68
C MET A 1 16.44 -33.44 -22.51
N PRO A 2 16.71 -32.60 -21.49
CA PRO A 2 15.99 -31.34 -21.32
C PRO A 2 16.65 -30.24 -22.17
N SER A 3 15.85 -29.52 -22.96
CA SER A 3 16.27 -28.31 -23.68
C SER A 3 16.18 -27.11 -22.75
N LEU A 4 17.33 -26.50 -22.48
CA LEU A 4 17.50 -25.22 -21.79
C LEU A 4 17.22 -24.03 -22.73
N SER A 5 16.90 -22.90 -22.11
CA SER A 5 17.04 -21.49 -22.55
C SER A 5 15.81 -20.78 -23.16
N ASP A 6 14.95 -20.25 -22.29
CA ASP A 6 14.23 -18.99 -22.58
C ASP A 6 15.17 -17.81 -22.29
N SER A 7 15.58 -17.12 -23.36
CA SER A 7 16.36 -15.89 -23.30
C SER A 7 15.40 -14.69 -23.25
N PRO A 8 15.61 -13.66 -22.41
CA PRO A 8 14.83 -12.43 -22.52
C PRO A 8 15.15 -11.70 -23.85
N PRO A 9 14.20 -10.94 -24.42
CA PRO A 9 14.44 -10.21 -25.66
C PRO A 9 15.58 -9.19 -25.50
N PRO A 10 16.38 -8.95 -26.54
CA PRO A 10 17.52 -8.05 -26.47
C PRO A 10 17.05 -6.62 -26.20
N VAL A 11 17.68 -5.99 -25.21
CA VAL A 11 17.51 -4.56 -24.91
C VAL A 11 18.06 -3.76 -26.11
N PRO A 12 17.30 -2.81 -26.68
CA PRO A 12 17.80 -1.97 -27.75
C PRO A 12 18.99 -1.12 -27.28
N PRO A 13 19.98 -0.84 -28.14
CA PRO A 13 21.15 -0.08 -27.76
C PRO A 13 20.76 1.34 -27.29
N PRO A 14 21.50 1.94 -26.35
CA PRO A 14 21.24 3.30 -25.90
C PRO A 14 21.39 4.26 -27.07
N VAL A 15 20.33 5.01 -27.35
CA VAL A 15 20.34 6.05 -28.38
C VAL A 15 21.35 7.13 -27.99
N PRO A 16 22.28 7.52 -28.87
CA PRO A 16 23.20 8.62 -28.60
C PRO A 16 22.44 9.92 -28.29
N VAL A 17 22.89 10.65 -27.28
CA VAL A 17 22.33 11.95 -26.80
C VAL A 17 22.22 13.02 -27.92
N ASP A 18 22.83 12.77 -29.08
CA ASP A 18 22.84 13.69 -30.22
C ASP A 18 21.54 13.72 -31.05
N THR A 19 20.55 12.84 -30.82
CA THR A 19 19.28 12.80 -31.57
C THR A 19 18.11 13.52 -30.90
N HIS A 20 18.38 14.40 -29.93
CA HIS A 20 17.33 15.12 -29.22
C HIS A 20 16.65 16.18 -30.13
N PRO A 21 15.31 16.29 -30.15
CA PRO A 21 14.59 17.22 -31.03
C PRO A 21 14.97 18.70 -30.80
N ASN A 22 15.46 19.05 -29.60
CA ASN A 22 15.89 20.42 -29.30
C ASN A 22 17.28 20.80 -29.85
N ARG A 23 17.94 19.91 -30.61
CA ARG A 23 19.27 20.17 -31.20
C ARG A 23 19.24 20.44 -32.71
N SER A 24 18.10 20.29 -33.38
CA SER A 24 17.99 20.69 -34.79
C SER A 24 17.92 22.20 -34.90
N VAL A 25 19.04 22.80 -35.30
CA VAL A 25 19.12 24.20 -35.70
C VAL A 25 18.14 24.43 -36.86
N GLY A 26 17.06 25.15 -36.58
CA GLY A 26 16.22 25.84 -37.54
C GLY A 26 15.54 24.99 -38.61
N LEU A 27 14.46 24.28 -38.26
CA LEU A 27 13.38 24.00 -39.23
C LEU A 27 12.03 23.93 -38.51
N LYS A 28 11.09 24.68 -39.09
CA LYS A 28 9.69 24.96 -38.72
C LYS A 28 9.00 23.80 -37.98
N GLU A 29 8.57 24.07 -36.74
CA GLU A 29 7.81 23.16 -35.88
C GLU A 29 6.50 22.69 -36.53
N GLN A 30 6.35 21.38 -36.70
CA GLN A 30 5.04 20.72 -36.68
C GLN A 30 4.79 20.28 -35.24
N ARG A 31 3.79 20.87 -34.60
CA ARG A 31 3.31 20.56 -33.24
C ARG A 31 2.96 19.07 -33.14
N ALA A 32 3.89 18.26 -32.66
CA ALA A 32 3.59 16.92 -32.17
C ALA A 32 2.90 17.05 -30.80
N LEU A 33 1.88 16.22 -30.56
CA LEU A 33 1.18 16.16 -29.28
C LEU A 33 2.19 15.83 -28.16
N PRO A 34 2.15 16.52 -27.00
CA PRO A 34 3.04 16.21 -25.88
C PRO A 34 2.80 14.77 -25.38
N ASP A 35 3.89 14.00 -25.20
CA ASP A 35 3.84 12.68 -24.57
C ASP A 35 3.46 12.83 -23.09
N PRO A 36 2.32 12.30 -22.63
CA PRO A 36 1.84 12.46 -21.26
C PRO A 36 2.77 11.84 -20.20
N THR A 37 3.75 11.02 -20.60
CA THR A 37 4.71 10.39 -19.69
C THR A 37 6.01 11.18 -19.49
N ARG A 38 6.23 12.23 -20.30
CA ARG A 38 7.45 13.02 -20.31
C ARG A 38 7.18 14.40 -19.72
N LEU A 39 7.91 14.77 -18.65
CA LEU A 39 7.86 16.15 -18.18
C LEU A 39 8.78 17.01 -19.05
N ALA A 40 8.24 18.11 -19.56
CA ALA A 40 9.07 19.13 -20.16
C ALA A 40 9.82 19.90 -19.05
N PRO A 41 11.08 20.32 -19.26
CA PRO A 41 11.87 21.04 -18.24
C PRO A 41 11.15 22.27 -17.66
N GLU A 42 10.33 22.95 -18.47
CA GLU A 42 9.51 24.10 -18.09
C GLU A 42 8.41 23.80 -17.08
N ASP A 43 7.87 22.57 -17.04
CA ASP A 43 6.79 22.18 -16.12
C ASP A 43 7.31 21.88 -14.70
N ALA A 44 8.63 21.78 -14.51
CA ALA A 44 9.24 21.55 -13.20
C ALA A 44 9.26 22.80 -12.31
N TYR A 45 9.08 24.00 -12.89
CA TYR A 45 9.26 25.28 -12.20
C TYR A 45 7.97 25.96 -11.72
N TYR A 46 6.78 25.40 -12.01
CA TYR A 46 5.54 26.04 -11.58
C TYR A 46 5.18 25.71 -10.12
N THR A 47 5.39 26.69 -9.25
CA THR A 47 4.70 26.78 -7.96
C THR A 47 3.22 27.05 -8.21
N SER A 48 2.35 26.20 -7.69
CA SER A 48 0.91 26.37 -7.75
C SER A 48 0.48 27.60 -6.93
N SER A 49 0.20 28.71 -7.60
CA SER A 49 -0.61 29.80 -7.02
C SER A 49 -1.78 30.13 -7.96
N LEU A 50 -2.98 29.90 -7.44
CA LEU A 50 -4.26 30.21 -8.09
C LEU A 50 -4.41 31.72 -8.27
N PRO A 51 -4.83 32.25 -9.44
CA PRO A 51 -5.15 33.66 -9.55
C PRO A 51 -6.59 33.89 -9.10
N ARG A 52 -6.78 34.46 -7.90
CA ARG A 52 -8.06 35.02 -7.47
C ARG A 52 -8.09 36.50 -7.84
N ALA A 53 -8.97 36.84 -8.77
CA ALA A 53 -9.24 38.21 -9.19
C ALA A 53 -9.86 39.06 -8.08
N ARG A 54 -9.38 40.31 -7.90
CA ARG A 54 -10.21 41.50 -7.65
C ARG A 54 -9.43 42.81 -7.91
N PRO A 55 -10.09 43.89 -8.36
CA PRO A 55 -9.45 45.16 -8.72
C PRO A 55 -9.58 46.21 -7.61
N THR A 56 -8.57 47.06 -7.40
CA THR A 56 -8.74 48.44 -6.91
C THR A 56 -7.47 49.28 -7.09
N SER A 57 -7.73 50.57 -7.25
CA SER A 57 -6.95 51.75 -7.62
C SER A 57 -5.78 52.21 -6.73
N ALA A 58 -4.82 52.86 -7.40
CA ALA A 58 -4.14 54.13 -7.09
C ALA A 58 -3.10 54.25 -5.94
N HIS A 59 -1.92 54.73 -6.37
CA HIS A 59 -0.92 55.59 -5.71
C HIS A 59 -0.31 55.18 -4.36
N PHE A 60 1.00 54.89 -4.37
CA PHE A 60 1.98 55.52 -3.48
C PHE A 60 3.40 55.30 -4.07
N ASP A 61 4.05 56.39 -4.48
CA ASP A 61 5.51 56.46 -4.63
C ASP A 61 6.13 56.51 -3.22
N ASP A 62 7.21 55.76 -2.96
CA ASP A 62 8.54 56.32 -2.67
C ASP A 62 9.58 55.23 -2.27
N SER A 63 10.76 55.32 -2.90
CA SER A 63 12.11 54.91 -2.48
C SER A 63 12.39 53.59 -1.75
N MET A 64 13.15 52.69 -2.39
CA MET A 64 14.45 52.22 -1.84
C MET A 64 15.33 51.50 -2.88
N ARG A 65 16.64 51.73 -2.71
CA ARG A 65 17.77 51.55 -3.62
C ARG A 65 18.09 50.09 -4.00
N VAL A 66 18.48 49.91 -5.26
CA VAL A 66 19.12 48.71 -5.81
C VAL A 66 20.49 48.49 -5.13
N LEU A 67 20.64 47.37 -4.41
CA LEU A 67 21.93 46.86 -3.95
C LEU A 67 22.34 45.68 -4.83
N ASN A 68 23.40 45.93 -5.60
CA ASN A 68 24.12 44.99 -6.44
C ASN A 68 24.94 44.00 -5.58
N PRO A 69 24.75 42.67 -5.67
CA PRO A 69 25.50 41.70 -4.89
C PRO A 69 26.86 41.42 -5.55
N ASN A 70 27.76 42.41 -5.52
CA ASN A 70 29.18 42.22 -5.84
C ASN A 70 30.02 42.91 -4.76
N ALA A 71 29.98 42.36 -3.54
CA ALA A 71 30.89 42.73 -2.47
C ALA A 71 30.99 41.59 -1.44
N VAL A 72 32.01 40.72 -1.57
CA VAL A 72 32.94 40.32 -0.51
C VAL A 72 34.18 39.77 -1.25
N ALA A 73 35.17 40.62 -1.53
CA ALA A 73 36.40 40.76 -0.73
C ALA A 73 37.26 39.47 -0.75
N ALA A 74 38.29 39.39 -1.60
CA ALA A 74 39.60 40.04 -1.48
C ALA A 74 40.61 39.17 -0.71
N LEU A 75 41.71 38.83 -1.38
CA LEU A 75 43.06 38.88 -0.84
C LEU A 75 44.03 39.21 -1.99
N ARG A 76 44.69 40.37 -1.87
CA ARG A 76 45.64 41.04 -2.78
C ARG A 76 47.01 40.33 -2.79
N SER A 77 47.61 40.03 -3.95
CA SER A 77 48.74 40.70 -4.67
C SER A 77 50.13 40.73 -4.00
N PRO A 78 51.24 40.62 -4.77
CA PRO A 78 52.02 41.84 -5.04
C PRO A 78 52.59 41.96 -6.49
N PRO A 79 53.20 43.11 -6.85
CA PRO A 79 53.13 43.72 -8.18
C PRO A 79 54.36 43.50 -9.08
N ALA A 80 54.21 43.92 -10.33
CA ALA A 80 55.27 44.03 -11.34
C ALA A 80 56.32 45.09 -10.97
N VAL A 81 57.57 44.83 -11.37
CA VAL A 81 58.66 45.83 -11.45
C VAL A 81 58.85 46.21 -12.93
N PRO A 82 58.86 47.51 -13.29
CA PRO A 82 59.15 47.97 -14.64
C PRO A 82 60.64 48.27 -14.83
N GLY A 83 61.23 47.87 -15.97
CA GLY A 83 62.65 48.09 -16.26
C GLY A 83 62.96 48.15 -17.76
N ALA A 84 63.22 49.37 -18.20
CA ALA A 84 63.81 49.89 -19.44
C ALA A 84 64.56 48.97 -20.45
N GLY A 85 64.47 49.36 -21.73
CA GLY A 85 65.67 49.54 -22.56
C GLY A 85 65.75 48.78 -23.89
N GLY A 86 65.57 49.51 -25.00
CA GLY A 86 66.49 49.46 -26.15
C GLY A 86 66.36 48.32 -27.18
N GLY A 87 65.98 48.69 -28.41
CA GLY A 87 66.86 48.49 -29.57
C GLY A 87 66.72 47.22 -30.43
N ARG A 88 66.35 47.49 -31.69
CA ARG A 88 66.77 46.83 -32.94
C ARG A 88 66.11 45.51 -33.39
N LYS A 89 65.69 45.60 -34.66
CA LYS A 89 65.29 44.60 -35.64
C LYS A 89 66.18 43.35 -35.58
N GLU A 90 65.61 42.16 -35.72
CA GLU A 90 65.71 41.32 -36.93
C GLU A 90 64.91 40.01 -36.78
N VAL A 91 64.60 39.45 -37.94
CA VAL A 91 63.69 38.35 -38.28
C VAL A 91 64.23 37.00 -37.83
N GLN A 92 63.41 36.16 -37.16
CA GLN A 92 63.25 34.74 -37.51
C GLN A 92 62.22 33.99 -36.66
N LYS A 93 61.16 33.52 -37.35
CA LYS A 93 60.67 32.14 -37.28
C LYS A 93 60.31 31.61 -35.88
N LEU A 94 59.22 32.09 -35.29
CA LEU A 94 58.45 31.33 -34.31
C LEU A 94 57.23 30.72 -34.98
N ARG A 95 57.32 29.40 -35.18
CA ARG A 95 56.18 28.50 -35.43
C ARG A 95 54.97 29.01 -34.65
N GLY A 96 53.90 29.30 -35.37
CA GLY A 96 52.58 29.45 -34.78
C GLY A 96 52.24 28.18 -34.02
N SER A 97 52.47 28.20 -32.70
CA SER A 97 51.72 27.34 -31.80
C SER A 97 50.33 27.93 -31.75
N SER A 98 49.57 27.63 -32.81
CA SER A 98 48.13 27.62 -32.72
C SER A 98 47.84 26.69 -31.55
N ARG A 99 47.56 27.28 -30.38
CA ARG A 99 46.88 26.59 -29.29
C ARG A 99 45.59 26.15 -29.93
N ARG A 100 45.63 24.97 -30.54
CA ARG A 100 44.49 24.23 -31.04
C ARG A 100 43.64 24.11 -29.80
N ARG A 101 42.69 25.03 -29.65
CA ARG A 101 41.64 24.98 -28.64
C ARG A 101 41.03 23.63 -28.92
N ARG A 102 41.49 22.59 -28.22
CA ARG A 102 40.95 21.24 -28.35
C ARG A 102 39.48 21.47 -28.14
N ARG A 103 38.70 21.31 -29.20
CA ARG A 103 37.24 21.40 -29.11
C ARG A 103 36.92 20.45 -27.97
N LYS A 104 36.49 21.00 -26.84
CA LYS A 104 36.04 20.18 -25.71
C LYS A 104 34.93 19.32 -26.34
N GLY A 105 35.14 18.01 -26.38
CA GLY A 105 34.12 17.11 -26.89
C GLY A 105 32.86 17.27 -26.06
N ALA A 106 31.69 16.94 -26.59
CA ALA A 106 30.49 16.93 -25.77
C ALA A 106 30.71 16.01 -24.55
N TRP A 107 30.31 16.47 -23.37
CA TRP A 107 30.36 15.66 -22.16
C TRP A 107 29.52 14.40 -22.34
N LYS A 108 30.00 13.26 -21.84
CA LYS A 108 29.30 11.97 -21.88
C LYS A 108 29.14 11.46 -20.46
N LYS A 109 27.96 10.94 -20.12
CA LYS A 109 27.67 10.29 -18.84
C LYS A 109 28.31 8.89 -18.74
N LEU A 110 29.63 8.82 -18.83
CA LEU A 110 30.44 7.60 -18.77
C LEU A 110 31.60 7.83 -17.80
N LEU A 111 31.48 7.28 -16.59
CA LEU A 111 32.45 7.49 -15.51
C LEU A 111 33.85 6.93 -15.83
N TRP A 112 33.92 5.88 -16.66
CA TRP A 112 35.16 5.17 -16.98
C TRP A 112 35.96 5.81 -18.14
N VAL A 113 35.38 6.77 -18.87
CA VAL A 113 36.04 7.45 -20.00
C VAL A 113 36.70 8.73 -19.50
N LYS A 114 38.00 8.90 -19.74
CA LYS A 114 38.69 10.18 -19.48
C LYS A 114 38.16 11.27 -20.41
N GLN A 115 37.60 12.33 -19.81
CA GLN A 115 37.00 13.45 -20.51
C GLN A 115 37.63 14.78 -20.06
N SER A 116 37.46 15.84 -20.86
CA SER A 116 38.01 17.17 -20.58
C SER A 116 37.20 17.99 -19.56
N TYR A 117 36.42 17.32 -18.72
CA TYR A 117 35.52 17.90 -17.73
C TYR A 117 35.92 17.40 -16.33
N PRO A 118 35.78 18.22 -15.27
CA PRO A 118 35.99 17.78 -13.89
C PRO A 118 35.12 16.57 -13.53
N ASP A 119 35.57 15.74 -12.59
CA ASP A 119 34.82 14.54 -12.16
C ASP A 119 33.43 14.88 -11.57
N ASN A 120 33.28 16.07 -10.98
CA ASN A 120 32.00 16.56 -10.43
C ASN A 120 31.17 17.36 -11.46
N TYR A 121 31.58 17.40 -12.73
CA TYR A 121 30.85 18.15 -13.75
C TYR A 121 29.55 17.44 -14.13
N THR A 122 28.45 18.17 -14.02
CA THR A 122 27.13 17.77 -14.49
C THR A 122 26.68 18.80 -15.51
N ASP A 123 26.18 18.32 -16.66
CA ASP A 123 25.64 19.19 -17.71
C ASP A 123 24.29 19.78 -17.25
N THR A 124 24.27 21.08 -16.94
CA THR A 124 23.08 21.76 -16.38
C THR A 124 21.91 21.80 -17.35
N GLU A 125 22.18 21.75 -18.66
CA GLU A 125 21.16 21.80 -19.70
C GLU A 125 20.45 20.46 -19.87
N THR A 126 21.17 19.34 -19.77
CA THR A 126 20.61 17.99 -20.03
C THR A 126 20.31 17.18 -18.77
N PHE A 127 20.66 17.69 -17.59
CA PHE A 127 20.50 16.97 -16.33
C PHE A 127 19.04 16.57 -16.03
N LEU A 128 18.09 17.46 -16.34
CA LEU A 128 16.67 17.27 -16.06
C LEU A 128 15.91 16.61 -17.22
N ASP A 129 16.52 16.44 -18.39
CA ASP A 129 15.85 15.91 -19.60
C ASP A 129 15.33 14.47 -19.45
N HIS A 130 15.90 13.72 -18.50
CA HIS A 130 15.54 12.34 -18.22
C HIS A 130 14.60 12.21 -17.00
N LEU A 131 14.04 13.31 -16.51
CA LEU A 131 13.10 13.32 -15.41
C LEU A 131 11.75 12.74 -15.87
N GLN A 132 11.46 11.52 -15.42
CA GLN A 132 10.22 10.83 -15.71
C GLN A 132 9.26 10.99 -14.54
N ARG A 133 8.03 11.41 -14.82
CA ARG A 133 6.96 11.40 -13.82
C ARG A 133 6.11 10.17 -13.99
N ASN A 134 5.89 9.49 -12.88
CA ASN A 134 5.02 8.34 -12.81
C ASN A 134 5.35 7.21 -13.81
N PRO A 135 6.63 6.88 -14.10
CA PRO A 135 6.97 5.91 -15.16
C PRO A 135 6.46 4.48 -14.88
N ARG A 136 6.10 4.18 -13.63
CA ARG A 136 5.58 2.87 -13.20
C ARG A 136 4.11 2.92 -12.75
N VAL A 137 3.36 3.96 -13.11
CA VAL A 137 1.94 4.04 -12.74
C VAL A 137 1.13 3.11 -13.64
N ARG A 138 0.62 2.04 -13.03
CA ARG A 138 -0.45 1.23 -13.62
C ARG A 138 -1.80 1.82 -13.16
N PRO A 139 -2.67 2.27 -14.07
CA PRO A 139 -4.02 2.70 -13.69
C PRO A 139 -4.77 1.52 -13.07
N TYR A 140 -5.62 1.80 -12.08
CA TYR A 140 -6.45 0.74 -11.50
C TYR A 140 -7.72 0.61 -12.33
N ASP A 141 -8.03 -0.62 -12.73
CA ASP A 141 -9.32 -0.93 -13.31
C ASP A 141 -10.37 -1.09 -12.20
N PHE A 142 -11.58 -0.57 -12.45
CA PHE A 142 -12.65 -0.55 -11.45
C PHE A 142 -13.05 -1.95 -10.97
N TRP A 143 -13.35 -2.87 -11.89
CA TRP A 143 -13.86 -4.20 -11.52
C TRP A 143 -12.86 -5.07 -10.78
N PRO A 144 -11.58 -5.17 -11.21
CA PRO A 144 -10.55 -5.86 -10.42
C PRO A 144 -10.35 -5.23 -9.04
N LEU A 145 -10.42 -3.90 -8.92
CA LEU A 145 -10.29 -3.22 -7.62
C LEU A 145 -11.45 -3.55 -6.67
N VAL A 146 -12.68 -3.55 -7.19
CA VAL A 146 -13.87 -3.98 -6.44
C VAL A 146 -13.72 -5.45 -6.03
N ALA A 147 -13.29 -6.31 -6.94
CA ALA A 147 -13.01 -7.71 -6.68
C ALA A 147 -11.94 -7.91 -5.58
N ASP A 148 -10.86 -7.14 -5.57
CA ASP A 148 -9.83 -7.22 -4.52
C ASP A 148 -10.34 -6.74 -3.17
N SER A 149 -11.22 -5.73 -3.14
CA SER A 149 -11.82 -5.23 -1.90
C SER A 149 -12.75 -6.23 -1.19
N THR A 150 -13.18 -7.31 -1.88
CA THR A 150 -14.03 -8.36 -1.30
C THR A 150 -13.41 -9.03 -0.08
N VAL A 151 -12.08 -9.14 0.01
CA VAL A 151 -11.40 -9.74 1.18
C VAL A 151 -11.64 -8.91 2.45
N ILE A 152 -11.66 -7.59 2.31
CA ILE A 152 -11.96 -6.67 3.40
C ILE A 152 -13.42 -6.85 3.82
N VAL A 153 -14.32 -6.88 2.83
CA VAL A 153 -15.76 -7.09 3.07
C VAL A 153 -16.02 -8.39 3.79
N GLN A 154 -15.41 -9.50 3.37
CA GLN A 154 -15.57 -10.79 4.05
C GLN A 154 -15.18 -10.70 5.52
N HIS A 155 -14.09 -10.01 5.86
CA HIS A 155 -13.67 -9.86 7.26
C HIS A 155 -14.64 -9.01 8.08
N VAL A 156 -15.06 -7.86 7.54
CA VAL A 156 -16.03 -6.98 8.19
C VAL A 156 -17.37 -7.70 8.39
N CYS A 157 -17.82 -8.48 7.41
CA CYS A 157 -19.01 -9.31 7.53
C CYS A 157 -18.84 -10.39 8.62
N SER A 158 -17.71 -11.08 8.69
CA SER A 158 -17.43 -12.04 9.78
C SER A 158 -17.47 -11.40 11.16
N VAL A 159 -16.87 -10.22 11.34
CA VAL A 159 -16.94 -9.45 12.59
C VAL A 159 -18.38 -9.06 12.91
N ALA A 160 -19.14 -8.56 11.91
CA ALA A 160 -20.53 -8.18 12.10
C ALA A 160 -21.43 -9.37 12.49
N ILE A 161 -21.23 -10.54 11.86
CA ILE A 161 -21.92 -11.78 12.22
C ILE A 161 -21.60 -12.17 13.66
N PHE A 162 -20.32 -12.14 14.05
CA PHE A 162 -19.90 -12.43 15.42
C PHE A 162 -20.59 -11.52 16.45
N VAL A 163 -20.59 -10.20 16.21
CA VAL A 163 -21.27 -9.22 17.07
C VAL A 163 -22.78 -9.46 17.11
N CYS A 164 -23.41 -9.75 15.96
CA CYS A 164 -24.84 -10.03 15.91
C CYS A 164 -25.22 -11.31 16.68
N CYS A 165 -24.41 -12.36 16.59
CA CYS A 165 -24.57 -13.58 17.37
C CYS A 165 -24.45 -13.28 18.88
N PHE A 166 -23.45 -12.50 19.29
CA PHE A 166 -23.29 -12.09 20.69
C PHE A 166 -24.51 -11.30 21.19
N VAL A 167 -24.95 -10.29 20.44
CA VAL A 167 -26.14 -9.49 20.79
C VAL A 167 -27.38 -10.38 20.85
N GLY A 168 -27.56 -11.31 19.91
CA GLY A 168 -28.66 -12.28 19.92
C GLY A 168 -28.66 -13.20 21.14
N ILE A 169 -27.48 -13.60 21.60
CA ILE A 169 -27.31 -14.38 22.85
C ILE A 169 -27.68 -13.53 24.07
N VAL A 170 -27.20 -12.29 24.15
CA VAL A 170 -27.51 -11.38 25.28
C VAL A 170 -28.99 -11.02 25.34
N GLN A 171 -29.65 -10.86 24.19
CA GLN A 171 -31.09 -10.62 24.08
C GLN A 171 -31.95 -11.87 24.31
N GLY A 172 -31.35 -13.06 24.48
CA GLY A 172 -32.07 -14.32 24.65
C GLY A 172 -32.80 -14.81 23.39
N ARG A 173 -32.53 -14.22 22.22
CA ARG A 173 -33.16 -14.59 20.93
C ARG A 173 -32.52 -15.83 20.32
N VAL A 174 -31.25 -16.10 20.63
CA VAL A 174 -30.49 -17.21 20.06
C VAL A 174 -29.77 -17.97 21.18
N SER A 175 -29.86 -19.31 21.15
CA SER A 175 -29.10 -20.16 22.07
C SER A 175 -27.62 -20.16 21.69
N PRO A 176 -26.69 -19.87 22.62
CA PRO A 176 -25.24 -19.91 22.35
C PRO A 176 -24.78 -21.28 21.85
N VAL A 177 -25.39 -22.35 22.36
CA VAL A 177 -25.08 -23.73 21.97
C VAL A 177 -25.45 -23.94 20.49
N SER A 178 -26.60 -23.43 20.06
CA SER A 178 -27.00 -23.52 18.65
C SER A 178 -26.04 -22.77 17.74
N VAL A 179 -25.56 -21.59 18.13
CA VAL A 179 -24.58 -20.81 17.34
C VAL A 179 -23.30 -21.60 17.14
N VAL A 180 -22.71 -22.13 18.21
CA VAL A 180 -21.47 -22.90 18.11
C VAL A 180 -21.70 -24.21 17.36
N CYS A 181 -22.83 -24.91 17.55
CA CYS A 181 -23.10 -26.14 16.80
C CYS A 181 -23.20 -25.89 15.29
N TRP A 182 -23.92 -24.85 14.86
CA TRP A 182 -24.00 -24.48 13.45
C TRP A 182 -22.65 -24.00 12.90
N GLY A 183 -21.86 -23.27 13.69
CA GLY A 183 -20.49 -22.89 13.35
C GLY A 183 -19.54 -24.08 13.19
N SER A 184 -19.61 -25.04 14.11
CA SER A 184 -18.84 -26.29 14.08
C SER A 184 -19.26 -27.18 12.91
N VAL A 185 -20.55 -27.25 12.59
CA VAL A 185 -21.03 -27.94 11.37
C VAL A 185 -20.48 -27.24 10.12
N GLY A 186 -20.53 -25.91 10.06
CA GLY A 186 -19.99 -25.14 8.95
C GLY A 186 -18.48 -25.33 8.76
N THR A 187 -17.71 -25.33 9.86
CA THR A 187 -16.26 -25.59 9.82
C THR A 187 -15.95 -27.05 9.47
N ALA A 188 -16.72 -28.02 9.96
CA ALA A 188 -16.58 -29.42 9.57
C ALA A 188 -16.88 -29.62 8.08
N LEU A 189 -17.96 -29.03 7.55
CA LEU A 189 -18.28 -29.05 6.12
C LEU A 189 -17.19 -28.35 5.30
N GLY A 190 -16.68 -27.22 5.76
CA GLY A 190 -15.55 -26.53 5.14
C GLY A 190 -14.28 -27.39 5.14
N TRP A 191 -14.03 -28.14 6.21
CA TRP A 191 -12.91 -29.08 6.31
C TRP A 191 -13.10 -30.32 5.42
N ILE A 192 -14.31 -30.88 5.32
CA ILE A 192 -14.61 -32.00 4.42
C ILE A 192 -14.52 -31.54 2.96
N PHE A 193 -15.06 -30.36 2.65
CA PHE A 193 -14.92 -29.76 1.33
C PHE A 193 -13.44 -29.52 1.00
N TRP A 194 -12.67 -28.98 1.95
CA TRP A 194 -11.23 -28.83 1.83
C TRP A 194 -10.54 -30.17 1.60
N ASP A 195 -10.78 -31.16 2.46
CA ASP A 195 -10.16 -32.48 2.39
C ASP A 195 -10.50 -33.14 1.06
N SER A 196 -11.76 -33.20 0.65
CA SER A 196 -12.20 -33.78 -0.63
C SER A 196 -11.68 -33.04 -1.87
N TRP A 197 -11.51 -31.72 -1.78
CA TRP A 197 -10.97 -30.91 -2.87
C TRP A 197 -9.44 -31.01 -2.98
N ILE A 198 -8.73 -31.07 -1.83
CA ILE A 198 -7.28 -31.24 -1.74
C ILE A 198 -6.87 -32.72 -1.92
N LEU A 199 -7.81 -33.69 -1.79
CA LEU A 199 -7.58 -35.14 -1.85
C LEU A 199 -7.13 -35.70 -3.21
N ARG A 200 -6.76 -34.83 -4.15
CA ARG A 200 -6.02 -35.25 -5.35
C ARG A 200 -4.51 -35.29 -5.13
N GLU A 201 -4.01 -34.74 -4.02
CA GLU A 201 -2.59 -34.82 -3.65
C GLU A 201 -2.45 -35.35 -2.21
N HIS A 202 -1.63 -36.38 -2.05
CA HIS A 202 -1.48 -37.22 -0.87
C HIS A 202 -1.28 -36.45 0.45
N VAL A 203 -2.18 -36.63 1.43
CA VAL A 203 -1.95 -36.25 2.83
C VAL A 203 -1.83 -37.51 3.68
N GLU A 204 -0.69 -37.67 4.34
CA GLU A 204 -0.41 -38.75 5.28
C GLU A 204 -1.34 -38.67 6.50
N SER A 205 -1.86 -39.82 6.94
CA SER A 205 -2.77 -39.98 8.09
C SER A 205 -2.23 -39.35 9.40
N ALA A 206 -0.92 -39.19 9.52
CA ALA A 206 -0.26 -38.53 10.65
C ALA A 206 -0.63 -37.04 10.82
N GLN A 207 -0.82 -36.29 9.72
CA GLN A 207 -1.15 -34.85 9.78
C GLN A 207 -2.63 -34.60 10.14
N ARG A 208 -3.50 -35.57 9.83
CA ARG A 208 -4.90 -35.57 10.28
C ARG A 208 -4.99 -35.77 11.79
N LEU A 209 -4.23 -36.73 12.33
CA LEU A 209 -4.20 -37.00 13.77
C LEU A 209 -3.67 -35.80 14.57
N SER A 210 -2.63 -35.10 14.08
CA SER A 210 -2.12 -33.91 14.76
C SER A 210 -3.13 -32.76 14.78
N THR A 211 -3.87 -32.56 13.69
CA THR A 211 -4.93 -31.55 13.59
C THR A 211 -6.07 -31.88 14.55
N VAL A 212 -6.56 -33.13 14.55
CA VAL A 212 -7.61 -33.60 15.47
C VAL A 212 -7.15 -33.50 16.93
N LYS A 213 -5.91 -33.89 17.23
CA LYS A 213 -5.30 -33.74 18.56
C LYS A 213 -5.28 -32.27 18.99
N SER A 214 -4.87 -31.35 18.11
CA SER A 214 -4.86 -29.92 18.41
C SER A 214 -6.27 -29.37 18.65
N ALA A 215 -7.27 -29.82 17.90
CA ALA A 215 -8.67 -29.44 18.10
C ALA A 215 -9.21 -29.91 19.46
N PHE A 216 -8.91 -31.16 19.85
CA PHE A 216 -9.25 -31.66 21.19
C PHE A 216 -8.56 -30.85 22.29
N LEU A 217 -7.27 -30.51 22.12
CA LEU A 217 -6.55 -29.68 23.10
C LEU A 217 -7.18 -28.28 23.25
N ILE A 218 -7.57 -27.64 22.15
CA ILE A 218 -8.27 -26.35 22.17
C ILE A 218 -9.64 -26.49 22.86
N TYR A 219 -10.40 -27.53 22.53
CA TYR A 219 -11.71 -27.79 23.13
C TYR A 219 -11.64 -27.98 24.65
N PHE A 220 -10.78 -28.89 25.12
CA PHE A 220 -10.64 -29.18 26.55
C PHE A 220 -10.02 -28.01 27.33
N SER A 221 -9.06 -27.30 26.75
CA SER A 221 -8.48 -26.11 27.40
C SER A 221 -9.52 -24.99 27.55
N LEU A 222 -10.34 -24.72 26.53
CA LEU A 222 -11.42 -23.74 26.62
C LEU A 222 -12.47 -24.13 27.65
N LEU A 223 -12.83 -25.42 27.76
CA LEU A 223 -13.72 -25.91 28.81
C LEU A 223 -13.16 -25.63 30.21
N ALA A 224 -11.89 -25.97 30.44
CA ALA A 224 -11.23 -25.76 31.73
C ALA A 224 -11.08 -24.27 32.07
N LEU A 225 -10.80 -23.43 31.07
CA LEU A 225 -10.59 -21.99 31.24
C LEU A 225 -11.89 -21.17 31.28
N SER A 226 -13.03 -21.75 30.89
CA SER A 226 -14.32 -21.03 30.82
C SER A 226 -14.73 -20.35 32.13
N PRO A 227 -14.61 -20.98 33.32
CA PRO A 227 -14.89 -20.31 34.59
C PRO A 227 -13.96 -19.12 34.85
N ILE A 228 -12.69 -19.24 34.46
CA ILE A 228 -11.69 -18.18 34.63
C ILE A 228 -12.02 -17.00 33.70
N LEU A 229 -12.28 -17.26 32.42
CA LEU A 229 -12.68 -16.24 31.44
C LEU A 229 -13.96 -15.52 31.87
N LYS A 230 -14.92 -16.25 32.47
CA LYS A 230 -16.12 -15.65 33.05
C LYS A 230 -15.80 -14.69 34.19
N SER A 231 -14.87 -15.05 35.07
CA SER A 231 -14.51 -14.26 36.24
C SER A 231 -13.61 -13.05 35.92
N LEU A 232 -12.83 -13.11 34.83
CA LEU A 232 -11.71 -12.22 34.54
C LEU A 232 -12.06 -10.73 34.52
N THR A 233 -13.23 -10.38 33.95
CA THR A 233 -13.68 -8.98 33.84
C THR A 233 -14.98 -8.71 34.59
N LYS A 234 -15.31 -9.55 35.59
CA LYS A 234 -16.52 -9.39 36.41
C LYS A 234 -16.52 -8.07 37.19
N SER A 235 -15.35 -7.59 37.63
CA SER A 235 -15.21 -6.32 38.34
C SER A 235 -15.20 -5.09 37.42
N THR A 236 -15.08 -5.27 36.11
CA THR A 236 -15.09 -4.18 35.14
C THR A 236 -16.52 -3.74 34.84
N ALA A 237 -16.74 -2.41 34.81
CA ALA A 237 -18.03 -1.82 34.49
C ALA A 237 -18.53 -2.24 33.10
N SER A 238 -19.85 -2.41 32.99
CA SER A 238 -20.52 -2.84 31.75
C SER A 238 -20.18 -1.92 30.57
N ASP A 239 -20.26 -0.60 30.76
CA ASP A 239 -20.09 0.38 29.69
C ASP A 239 -18.65 0.35 29.13
N SER A 240 -17.66 0.16 30.02
CA SER A 240 -16.26 -0.01 29.63
C SER A 240 -16.05 -1.28 28.82
N ILE A 241 -16.76 -2.38 29.12
CA ILE A 241 -16.64 -3.64 28.38
C ILE A 241 -17.12 -3.49 26.93
N TRP A 242 -18.25 -2.81 26.70
CA TRP A 242 -18.74 -2.51 25.36
C TRP A 242 -17.78 -1.58 24.60
N ALA A 243 -17.21 -0.57 25.28
CA ALA A 243 -16.24 0.34 24.67
C ALA A 243 -14.92 -0.37 24.30
N MET A 244 -14.36 -1.15 25.23
CA MET A 244 -13.11 -1.88 25.02
C MET A 244 -13.24 -2.94 23.92
N SER A 245 -14.35 -3.69 23.90
CA SER A 245 -14.61 -4.67 22.84
C SER A 245 -14.76 -4.00 21.48
N CYS A 246 -15.44 -2.85 21.40
CA CYS A 246 -15.54 -2.07 20.17
C CYS A 246 -14.16 -1.65 19.66
N TRP A 247 -13.31 -1.07 20.52
CA TRP A 247 -11.94 -0.70 20.16
C TRP A 247 -11.07 -1.90 19.76
N LEU A 248 -11.19 -3.03 20.44
CA LEU A 248 -10.45 -4.25 20.11
C LEU A 248 -10.89 -4.84 18.77
N LEU A 249 -12.19 -4.78 18.44
CA LEU A 249 -12.71 -5.19 17.12
C LEU A 249 -12.27 -4.22 16.01
N ILE A 250 -12.21 -2.92 16.29
CA ILE A 250 -11.63 -1.93 15.38
C ILE A 250 -10.15 -2.26 15.12
N MET A 251 -9.37 -2.49 16.18
CA MET A 251 -7.96 -2.89 16.06
C MET A 251 -7.80 -4.20 15.29
N ASN A 252 -8.70 -5.17 15.50
CA ASN A 252 -8.76 -6.41 14.74
C ASN A 252 -8.93 -6.15 13.24
N ILE A 253 -9.91 -5.33 12.85
CA ILE A 253 -10.18 -5.00 11.45
C ILE A 253 -8.99 -4.26 10.80
N PHE A 254 -8.41 -3.26 11.46
CA PHE A 254 -7.32 -2.48 10.87
C PHE A 254 -5.98 -3.21 10.85
N SER A 255 -5.74 -4.11 11.79
CA SER A 255 -4.49 -4.87 11.89
C SER A 255 -4.54 -6.20 11.14
N PHE A 256 -5.68 -6.54 10.52
CA PHE A 256 -5.81 -7.79 9.76
C PHE A 256 -4.97 -7.73 8.47
N ASP A 257 -4.25 -8.81 8.17
CA ASP A 257 -3.46 -8.91 6.94
C ASP A 257 -4.37 -9.25 5.75
N TYR A 258 -4.80 -8.22 5.02
CA TYR A 258 -5.57 -8.36 3.79
C TYR A 258 -4.71 -8.64 2.55
N GLY A 259 -3.38 -8.62 2.69
CA GLY A 259 -2.45 -8.75 1.58
C GLY A 259 -2.36 -10.17 1.04
N SER A 260 -2.32 -10.30 -0.28
CA SER A 260 -2.00 -11.55 -0.98
C SER A 260 -0.56 -11.49 -1.49
N GLY A 261 0.43 -11.59 -0.60
CA GLY A 261 1.81 -12.03 -0.91
C GLY A 261 2.73 -11.11 -1.75
N GLU A 262 2.26 -10.50 -2.83
CA GLU A 262 3.12 -9.86 -3.82
C GLU A 262 2.65 -8.43 -4.12
N GLY A 263 3.48 -7.43 -3.81
CA GLY A 263 3.37 -6.13 -4.46
C GLY A 263 2.99 -4.94 -3.58
N ALA A 264 3.63 -4.77 -2.44
CA ALA A 264 4.04 -3.46 -1.90
C ALA A 264 4.86 -3.72 -0.64
N GLY A 265 5.83 -2.89 -0.33
CA GLY A 265 6.52 -2.87 0.96
C GLY A 265 5.60 -2.45 2.12
N ALA A 266 4.35 -2.90 2.14
CA ALA A 266 3.46 -2.79 3.27
C ALA A 266 4.09 -3.56 4.43
N THR A 267 4.28 -2.86 5.53
CA THR A 267 4.65 -3.45 6.82
C THR A 267 3.76 -4.66 7.05
N LYS A 268 4.34 -5.88 6.99
CA LYS A 268 3.65 -7.09 7.39
C LYS A 268 3.31 -6.91 8.87
N PHE A 269 2.07 -6.49 9.16
CA PHE A 269 1.60 -6.47 10.52
C PHE A 269 1.65 -7.92 11.01
N PRO A 270 2.17 -8.16 12.22
CA PRO A 270 2.23 -9.52 12.73
C PRO A 270 0.79 -10.04 12.75
N ALA A 271 0.51 -11.10 11.97
CA ALA A 271 -0.82 -11.68 11.82
C ALA A 271 -1.47 -12.00 13.18
N SER A 272 -0.64 -12.21 14.20
CA SER A 272 -1.03 -12.41 15.59
C SER A 272 -1.72 -11.20 16.23
N LEU A 273 -1.44 -9.96 15.84
CA LEU A 273 -2.03 -8.78 16.48
C LEU A 273 -3.55 -8.75 16.28
N SER A 274 -4.00 -8.95 15.04
CA SER A 274 -5.42 -8.96 14.71
C SER A 274 -6.16 -10.10 15.41
N THR A 275 -5.62 -11.33 15.35
CA THR A 275 -6.24 -12.49 16.02
C THR A 275 -6.25 -12.34 17.54
N ASN A 276 -5.18 -11.82 18.13
CA ASN A 276 -5.12 -11.57 19.57
C ASN A 276 -6.13 -10.50 19.99
N ALA A 277 -6.29 -9.43 19.21
CA ALA A 277 -7.30 -8.39 19.48
C ALA A 277 -8.72 -8.96 19.41
N ALA A 278 -9.03 -9.81 18.42
CA ALA A 278 -10.33 -10.48 18.32
C ALA A 278 -10.58 -11.45 19.49
N VAL A 279 -9.59 -12.26 19.87
CA VAL A 279 -9.69 -13.17 21.02
C VAL A 279 -9.90 -12.36 22.30
N MET A 280 -9.16 -11.27 22.51
CA MET A 280 -9.38 -10.38 23.67
C MET A 280 -10.75 -9.70 23.65
N ALA A 281 -11.24 -9.25 22.50
CA ALA A 281 -12.59 -8.71 22.40
C ALA A 281 -13.62 -9.78 22.80
N SER A 282 -13.42 -11.01 22.32
CA SER A 282 -14.31 -12.15 22.57
C SER A 282 -14.30 -12.56 24.04
N THR A 283 -13.14 -12.60 24.71
CA THR A 283 -13.06 -12.95 26.14
C THR A 283 -13.75 -11.91 27.02
N VAL A 284 -13.55 -10.62 26.72
CA VAL A 284 -14.15 -9.51 27.46
C VAL A 284 -15.68 -9.47 27.28
N LEU A 285 -16.18 -9.82 26.10
CA LEU A 285 -17.63 -9.97 25.86
C LEU A 285 -18.19 -11.25 26.51
N ALA A 286 -17.47 -12.37 26.41
CA ALA A 286 -17.89 -13.65 26.94
C ALA A 286 -18.09 -13.62 28.45
N SER A 287 -17.28 -12.85 29.19
CA SER A 287 -17.39 -12.75 30.64
C SER A 287 -18.75 -12.22 31.13
N ARG A 288 -19.49 -11.50 30.27
CA ARG A 288 -20.83 -10.99 30.57
C ARG A 288 -21.93 -12.03 30.46
N LEU A 289 -21.62 -13.22 29.96
CA LEU A 289 -22.63 -14.25 29.79
C LEU A 289 -22.93 -14.95 31.12
N PRO A 290 -24.22 -15.29 31.37
CA PRO A 290 -24.67 -15.75 32.68
C PRO A 290 -24.16 -17.15 33.06
N SER A 291 -23.87 -18.01 32.08
CA SER A 291 -23.44 -19.40 32.29
C SER A 291 -22.06 -19.66 31.69
N THR A 292 -21.28 -20.55 32.31
CA THR A 292 -19.98 -21.00 31.78
C THR A 292 -20.12 -21.68 30.42
N THR A 293 -21.23 -22.36 30.17
CA THR A 293 -21.56 -22.93 28.85
C THR A 293 -21.69 -21.84 27.78
N HIS A 294 -22.27 -20.69 28.13
CA HIS A 294 -22.40 -19.58 27.19
C HIS A 294 -21.03 -18.96 26.86
N VAL A 295 -20.17 -18.79 27.89
CA VAL A 295 -18.77 -18.34 27.71
C VAL A 295 -18.02 -19.29 26.80
N PHE A 296 -18.10 -20.59 27.08
CA PHE A 296 -17.47 -21.64 26.29
C PHE A 296 -17.90 -21.60 24.83
N SER A 297 -19.21 -21.60 24.56
CA SER A 297 -19.76 -21.57 23.20
C SER A 297 -19.33 -20.32 22.43
N LEU A 298 -19.36 -19.14 23.05
CA LEU A 298 -18.92 -17.91 22.39
C LEU A 298 -17.41 -17.94 22.09
N MET A 299 -16.59 -18.45 23.00
CA MET A 299 -15.15 -18.55 22.80
C MET A 299 -14.77 -19.55 21.71
N LEU A 300 -15.45 -20.69 21.62
CA LEU A 300 -15.29 -21.62 20.51
C LEU A 300 -15.69 -20.99 19.18
N PHE A 301 -16.86 -20.34 19.14
CA PHE A 301 -17.33 -19.65 17.94
C PHE A 301 -16.37 -18.53 17.50
N SER A 302 -15.78 -17.80 18.45
CA SER A 302 -14.72 -16.82 18.18
C SER A 302 -13.50 -17.46 17.51
N MET A 303 -13.04 -18.62 17.99
CA MET A 303 -11.93 -19.36 17.38
C MET A 303 -12.25 -19.83 15.96
N GLU A 304 -13.49 -20.24 15.70
CA GLU A 304 -13.96 -20.60 14.36
C GLU A 304 -13.95 -19.39 13.42
N VAL A 305 -14.50 -18.25 13.85
CA VAL A 305 -14.66 -17.03 13.01
C VAL A 305 -13.34 -16.27 12.80
N PHE A 306 -12.49 -16.17 13.82
CA PHE A 306 -11.26 -15.35 13.76
C PHE A 306 -9.98 -16.17 13.60
N GLY A 307 -10.01 -17.47 13.91
CA GLY A 307 -8.87 -18.37 13.75
C GLY A 307 -8.97 -19.19 12.46
N LEU A 308 -10.02 -20.01 12.33
CA LEU A 308 -10.16 -20.99 11.24
C LEU A 308 -10.66 -20.37 9.94
N PHE A 309 -11.71 -19.56 10.02
CA PHE A 309 -12.37 -18.99 8.84
C PHE A 309 -11.43 -18.12 7.96
N PRO A 310 -10.52 -17.30 8.53
CA PRO A 310 -9.57 -16.54 7.71
C PRO A 310 -8.57 -17.41 6.93
N ILE A 311 -8.21 -18.59 7.46
CA ILE A 311 -7.38 -19.58 6.77
C ILE A 311 -8.17 -20.16 5.61
N PHE A 312 -9.40 -20.62 5.86
CA PHE A 312 -10.28 -21.21 4.85
C PHE A 312 -10.51 -20.26 3.66
N ARG A 313 -10.91 -19.01 3.91
CA ARG A 313 -11.20 -18.04 2.84
C ARG A 313 -9.96 -17.71 1.99
N ARG A 314 -8.77 -17.63 2.60
CA ARG A 314 -7.52 -17.36 1.89
C ARG A 314 -7.25 -18.49 0.90
N GLN A 315 -7.40 -19.73 1.35
CA GLN A 315 -7.20 -20.87 0.47
C GLN A 315 -8.29 -20.99 -0.60
N LEU A 316 -9.56 -20.77 -0.24
CA LEU A 316 -10.66 -20.77 -1.20
C LEU A 316 -10.41 -19.76 -2.33
N ARG A 317 -9.90 -18.57 -2.02
CA ARG A 317 -9.53 -17.55 -3.02
C ARG A 317 -8.41 -18.02 -3.96
N HIS A 318 -7.37 -18.64 -3.43
CA HIS A 318 -6.26 -19.15 -4.25
C HIS A 318 -6.69 -20.28 -5.19
N VAL A 319 -7.67 -21.07 -4.76
CA VAL A 319 -8.13 -22.26 -5.48
C VAL A 319 -9.25 -21.94 -6.47
N SER A 320 -10.28 -21.22 -6.03
CA SER A 320 -11.51 -20.97 -6.80
C SER A 320 -11.99 -19.54 -6.61
N TRP A 321 -11.82 -18.74 -7.66
CA TRP A 321 -12.34 -17.37 -7.70
C TRP A 321 -13.88 -17.33 -7.57
N THR A 322 -14.59 -18.24 -8.23
CA THR A 322 -16.05 -18.32 -8.15
C THR A 322 -16.52 -18.65 -6.73
N GLY A 323 -15.84 -19.58 -6.05
CA GLY A 323 -16.12 -19.92 -4.66
C GLY A 323 -15.92 -18.73 -3.73
N HIS A 324 -14.85 -17.96 -3.93
CA HIS A 324 -14.57 -16.73 -3.17
C HIS A 324 -15.67 -15.67 -3.34
N ILE A 325 -16.14 -15.45 -4.56
CA ILE A 325 -17.23 -14.49 -4.82
C ILE A 325 -18.55 -14.99 -4.20
N LEU A 326 -18.91 -16.26 -4.37
CA LEU A 326 -20.10 -16.85 -3.77
C LEU A 326 -20.07 -16.76 -2.24
N LEU A 327 -18.92 -17.04 -1.62
CA LEU A 327 -18.72 -16.88 -0.18
C LEU A 327 -18.93 -15.43 0.26
N THR A 328 -18.42 -14.47 -0.52
CA THR A 328 -18.60 -13.03 -0.25
C THR A 328 -20.08 -12.66 -0.28
N LEU A 329 -20.81 -13.08 -1.32
CA LEU A 329 -22.25 -12.82 -1.44
C LEU A 329 -23.02 -13.43 -0.27
N ALA A 330 -22.72 -14.69 0.08
CA ALA A 330 -23.34 -15.36 1.21
C ALA A 330 -23.08 -14.62 2.53
N LEU A 331 -21.83 -14.21 2.79
CA LEU A 331 -21.47 -13.47 4.00
C LEU A 331 -22.17 -12.11 4.08
N VAL A 332 -22.28 -11.38 2.97
CA VAL A 332 -22.98 -10.09 2.94
C VAL A 332 -24.47 -10.25 3.24
N LEU A 333 -25.11 -11.25 2.61
CA LEU A 333 -26.52 -11.55 2.86
C LEU A 333 -26.77 -11.96 4.31
N VAL A 334 -25.94 -12.85 4.86
CA VAL A 334 -26.05 -13.34 6.24
C VAL A 334 -25.75 -12.22 7.23
N ALA A 335 -24.72 -11.41 7.01
CA ALA A 335 -24.39 -10.28 7.89
C ALA A 335 -25.49 -9.21 7.88
N GLY A 336 -25.97 -8.79 6.70
CA GLY A 336 -27.07 -7.83 6.59
C GLY A 336 -28.35 -8.37 7.23
N GLY A 337 -28.66 -9.64 6.99
CA GLY A 337 -29.82 -10.28 7.59
C GLY A 337 -29.70 -10.43 9.12
N ALA A 338 -28.52 -10.78 9.63
CA ALA A 338 -28.25 -10.86 11.06
C ALA A 338 -28.39 -9.48 11.75
N VAL A 339 -27.94 -8.40 11.11
CA VAL A 339 -28.17 -7.03 11.58
C VAL A 339 -29.67 -6.71 11.58
N GLY A 340 -30.41 -7.09 10.53
CA GLY A 340 -31.86 -6.92 10.48
C GLY A 340 -32.59 -7.64 11.63
N ILE A 341 -32.25 -8.91 11.87
CA ILE A 341 -32.81 -9.71 12.99
C ILE A 341 -32.46 -9.09 14.35
N THR A 342 -31.25 -8.58 14.55
CA THR A 342 -30.85 -8.00 15.85
C THR A 342 -31.60 -6.71 16.14
N LEU A 343 -31.87 -5.87 15.13
CA LEU A 343 -32.60 -4.61 15.31
C LEU A 343 -34.10 -4.82 15.53
N ARG A 344 -34.78 -5.59 14.67
CA ARG A 344 -36.25 -5.70 14.68
C ARG A 344 -36.76 -7.09 15.08
N GLY A 345 -36.00 -8.15 14.81
CA GLY A 345 -36.44 -9.53 15.00
C GLY A 345 -37.34 -10.05 13.87
N GLY A 346 -37.39 -11.37 13.73
CA GLY A 346 -38.23 -12.07 12.76
C GLY A 346 -37.63 -12.18 11.34
N TRP A 347 -38.23 -13.08 10.54
CA TRP A 347 -37.75 -13.40 9.19
C TRP A 347 -37.88 -12.24 8.19
N ALA A 348 -38.91 -11.41 8.32
CA ALA A 348 -39.05 -10.23 7.47
C ALA A 348 -37.89 -9.24 7.67
N ALA A 349 -37.42 -9.08 8.91
CA ALA A 349 -36.28 -8.23 9.21
C ALA A 349 -34.97 -8.81 8.65
N PHE A 350 -34.83 -10.13 8.60
CA PHE A 350 -33.71 -10.78 7.91
C PHE A 350 -33.68 -10.41 6.44
N VAL A 351 -34.80 -10.59 5.71
CA VAL A 351 -34.87 -10.30 4.27
C VAL A 351 -34.57 -8.83 3.99
N VAL A 352 -35.22 -7.92 4.71
CA VAL A 352 -34.99 -6.47 4.57
C VAL A 352 -33.53 -6.11 4.89
N GLY A 353 -32.98 -6.68 5.97
CA GLY A 353 -31.58 -6.47 6.37
C GLY A 353 -30.59 -7.00 5.32
N SER A 354 -30.85 -8.17 4.74
CA SER A 354 -30.01 -8.73 3.67
C SER A 354 -30.01 -7.85 2.43
N ILE A 355 -31.18 -7.33 2.01
CA ILE A 355 -31.31 -6.45 0.85
C ILE A 355 -30.59 -5.12 1.11
N LEU A 356 -30.90 -4.44 2.22
CA LEU A 356 -30.29 -3.16 2.56
C LEU A 356 -28.78 -3.28 2.79
N GLY A 357 -28.34 -4.35 3.47
CA GLY A 357 -26.93 -4.66 3.67
C GLY A 357 -26.20 -4.87 2.36
N SER A 358 -26.79 -5.62 1.43
CA SER A 358 -26.19 -5.84 0.09
C SER A 358 -26.05 -4.55 -0.70
N ILE A 359 -27.08 -3.69 -0.68
CA ILE A 359 -27.05 -2.37 -1.35
C ILE A 359 -25.96 -1.50 -0.71
N LEU A 360 -25.91 -1.43 0.62
CA LEU A 360 -24.91 -0.64 1.34
C LEU A 360 -23.48 -1.11 1.05
N THR A 361 -23.26 -2.43 1.05
CA THR A 361 -21.95 -3.01 0.72
C THR A 361 -21.56 -2.70 -0.71
N ALA A 362 -22.47 -2.85 -1.68
CA ALA A 362 -22.21 -2.54 -3.08
C ALA A 362 -21.87 -1.05 -3.28
N LEU A 363 -22.62 -0.14 -2.65
CA LEU A 363 -22.35 1.30 -2.69
C LEU A 363 -21.00 1.65 -2.03
N THR A 364 -20.69 1.02 -0.90
CA THR A 364 -19.42 1.27 -0.19
C THR A 364 -18.24 0.76 -1.00
N MET A 365 -18.28 -0.48 -1.52
CA MET A 365 -17.22 -1.03 -2.36
C MET A 365 -17.02 -0.21 -3.64
N GLY A 366 -18.12 0.10 -4.33
CA GLY A 366 -18.09 0.89 -5.57
C GLY A 366 -17.60 2.32 -5.31
N GLY A 367 -18.11 2.97 -4.27
CA GLY A 367 -17.72 4.31 -3.87
C GLY A 367 -16.26 4.41 -3.44
N CYS A 368 -15.77 3.48 -2.61
CA CYS A 368 -14.37 3.42 -2.21
C CYS A 368 -13.44 3.14 -3.41
N SER A 369 -13.82 2.23 -4.30
CA SER A 369 -13.03 1.92 -5.50
C SER A 369 -12.97 3.11 -6.45
N TRP A 370 -14.10 3.78 -6.67
CA TRP A 370 -14.17 5.02 -7.45
C TRP A 370 -13.32 6.14 -6.84
N TRP A 371 -13.38 6.29 -5.52
CA TRP A 371 -12.58 7.27 -4.79
C TRP A 371 -11.09 7.00 -4.94
N LEU A 372 -10.66 5.74 -4.80
CA LEU A 372 -9.25 5.35 -4.99
C LEU A 372 -8.75 5.63 -6.41
N ILE A 373 -9.56 5.36 -7.43
CA ILE A 373 -9.23 5.71 -8.83
C ILE A 373 -9.13 7.23 -8.97
N SER A 374 -10.07 7.98 -8.40
CA SER A 374 -10.05 9.45 -8.42
C SER A 374 -8.83 10.04 -7.74
N LEU A 375 -8.28 9.37 -6.73
CA LEU A 375 -7.05 9.79 -6.04
C LEU A 375 -5.78 9.54 -6.87
N GLN A 376 -5.82 8.69 -7.90
CA GLN A 376 -4.64 8.44 -8.76
C GLN A 376 -4.14 9.71 -9.45
N LYS A 377 -5.03 10.68 -9.72
CA LYS A 377 -4.67 11.97 -10.32
C LYS A 377 -3.73 12.82 -9.44
N TYR A 378 -3.68 12.55 -8.13
CA TYR A 378 -2.80 13.24 -7.20
C TYR A 378 -1.44 12.54 -7.01
N LYS A 379 -1.22 11.38 -7.66
CA LYS A 379 0.05 10.64 -7.56
C LYS A 379 1.15 11.36 -8.32
N ASN A 380 2.18 11.80 -7.61
CA ASN A 380 3.32 12.54 -8.16
C ASN A 380 4.64 11.89 -7.74
N VAL A 381 5.03 10.81 -8.44
CA VAL A 381 6.34 10.19 -8.25
C VAL A 381 7.26 10.68 -9.35
N VAL A 382 8.23 11.51 -8.99
CA VAL A 382 9.29 11.95 -9.89
C VAL A 382 10.46 10.97 -9.77
N THR A 383 10.85 10.38 -10.90
CA THR A 383 12.01 9.49 -11.00
C THR A 383 13.01 10.10 -11.97
N GLY A 384 14.24 10.28 -11.52
CA GLY A 384 15.33 10.74 -12.39
C GLY A 384 16.24 9.59 -12.84
N PRO A 385 17.23 9.88 -13.70
CA PRO A 385 18.26 8.92 -14.13
C PRO A 385 19.32 8.66 -13.04
N TRP A 386 18.99 8.90 -11.78
CA TRP A 386 19.81 8.66 -10.60
C TRP A 386 19.09 7.63 -9.73
N ASP A 387 19.84 6.69 -9.14
CA ASP A 387 19.27 5.80 -8.16
C ASP A 387 18.98 6.59 -6.87
N PRO A 388 17.74 6.60 -6.37
CA PRO A 388 17.47 7.17 -5.06
C PRO A 388 18.31 6.39 -4.04
N ALA A 389 19.14 7.11 -3.28
CA ALA A 389 19.97 6.52 -2.24
C ALA A 389 19.07 5.74 -1.28
N ARG A 390 19.24 4.42 -1.23
CA ARG A 390 18.55 3.58 -0.24
C ARG A 390 19.29 3.73 1.08
N PRO A 391 18.67 4.29 2.13
CA PRO A 391 19.34 4.39 3.42
C PRO A 391 19.66 2.98 3.91
N ILE A 392 20.96 2.70 4.09
CA ILE A 392 21.41 1.46 4.73
C ILE A 392 21.16 1.66 6.22
N ILE A 393 20.00 1.24 6.70
CA ILE A 393 19.70 1.20 8.13
C ILE A 393 20.51 0.03 8.69
N ARG A 394 21.73 0.32 9.19
CA ARG A 394 22.49 -0.64 9.98
C ARG A 394 21.69 -0.90 11.26
N ARG A 395 21.05 -2.06 11.35
CA ARG A 395 20.51 -2.54 12.61
C ARG A 395 21.70 -2.96 13.47
N HIS A 396 21.97 -2.14 14.47
CA HIS A 396 22.89 -2.37 15.59
C HIS A 396 24.37 -2.16 15.24
N TRP A 397 24.97 -1.20 15.95
CA TRP A 397 26.39 -1.22 16.27
C TRP A 397 26.47 -2.00 17.58
N ASP A 398 27.18 -3.13 17.58
CA ASP A 398 27.60 -3.79 18.81
C ASP A 398 28.61 -2.92 19.57
#